data_AF-A0A064CH60-F1
#
_entry.id   AF-A0A064CH60-F1
#
_cell.length_a   1.000
_cell.length_b   1.000
_cell.length_c   1.000
_cell.angle_alpha   90.00
_cell.angle_beta   90.00
_cell.angle_gamma   90.00
#
_symmetry.space_group_name_H-M   'P 1'
#
loop_
_entity.id
_entity.type
_entity.pdbx_description
1 polymer ?
#
loop_
_entity_poly.entity_id
_entity_poly.type
_entity_poly.pdbx_seq_one_letter_code
_entity_poly.pdbx_strand_id
1 'polypeptide(L)'
;MRPRIIQGDDQIGFYWSTPTGSPTSLQALVAVDDEPDRLMATHLEALDDALIIAAGRFGEVLGGGRPPADADQRDGLVELYRTLDRLCLEFATAQELTGFGVDLRAGKIVGTAALFSIRARLPLDLLGPAPFDGELDDPSIGVIGGFGEFHHVDPDTPWKGGRWVVRTEAGQRFPLTLAMLFFDSSGVNKDAARKEHRDALQAVVTAARSPAADPLTVSCAVDWLLYDWLMAHREDPDSAEIVFPKGYEDDAALVVSAAATSVSARATFDPGLLGLIA
;
A
#
# COMPACT_ATOMS: atom_id res chain seq x y z
N MET A 1 0.61 7.70 34.72
CA MET A 1 -0.12 6.70 33.91
C MET A 1 0.35 6.84 32.48
N ARG A 2 0.50 5.74 31.75
CA ARG A 2 1.00 5.73 30.36
C ARG A 2 -0.15 5.85 29.35
N PRO A 3 0.08 6.37 28.14
CA PRO A 3 -0.89 6.26 27.06
C PRO A 3 -1.16 4.78 26.75
N ARG A 4 -2.34 4.49 26.18
CA ARG A 4 -2.77 3.12 25.88
C ARG A 4 -3.49 3.04 24.54
N ILE A 5 -3.46 1.86 23.95
CA ILE A 5 -4.27 1.51 22.80
C ILE A 5 -5.68 1.15 23.27
N ILE A 6 -6.69 1.65 22.57
CA ILE A 6 -8.10 1.31 22.74
C ILE A 6 -8.56 0.54 21.51
N GLN A 7 -9.09 -0.65 21.75
CA GLN A 7 -9.68 -1.56 20.77
C GLN A 7 -10.90 -2.21 21.42
N GLY A 8 -12.09 -1.96 20.87
CA GLY A 8 -13.31 -2.65 21.27
C GLY A 8 -13.47 -4.01 20.56
N ASP A 9 -14.33 -4.88 21.10
CA ASP A 9 -14.51 -6.25 20.60
C ASP A 9 -14.95 -6.32 19.13
N ASP A 10 -15.76 -5.36 18.66
CA ASP A 10 -16.26 -5.29 17.28
C ASP A 10 -15.53 -4.23 16.41
N GLN A 11 -14.56 -3.52 16.99
CA GLN A 11 -13.86 -2.42 16.33
C GLN A 11 -12.85 -2.96 15.31
N ILE A 12 -12.85 -2.38 14.11
CA ILE A 12 -11.77 -2.62 13.15
C ILE A 12 -10.56 -1.77 13.55
N GLY A 13 -9.45 -2.42 13.89
CA GLY A 13 -8.21 -1.75 14.33
C GLY A 13 -8.34 -1.06 15.69
N PHE A 14 -7.58 0.02 15.89
CA PHE A 14 -7.41 0.62 17.22
C PHE A 14 -7.10 2.12 17.15
N TYR A 15 -7.16 2.83 18.28
CA TYR A 15 -6.65 4.21 18.40
C TYR A 15 -5.89 4.41 19.71
N TRP A 16 -5.04 5.44 19.75
CA TRP A 16 -4.30 5.81 20.95
C TRP A 16 -5.12 6.71 21.88
N SER A 17 -4.96 6.53 23.18
CA SER A 17 -5.58 7.38 24.20
C SER A 17 -4.55 7.85 25.22
N THR A 18 -4.64 9.13 25.59
CA THR A 18 -3.83 9.71 26.66
C THR A 18 -4.15 9.05 28.00
N PRO A 19 -3.30 9.24 29.03
CA PRO A 19 -3.59 8.75 30.38
C PRO A 19 -4.91 9.26 30.97
N THR A 20 -5.41 10.41 30.50
CA THR A 20 -6.69 11.01 30.93
C THR A 20 -7.88 10.51 30.12
N GLY A 21 -7.68 9.59 29.18
CA GLY A 21 -8.74 9.00 28.36
C GLY A 21 -9.09 9.77 27.09
N SER A 22 -8.34 10.81 26.74
CA SER A 22 -8.59 11.59 25.51
C SER A 22 -7.98 10.89 24.30
N PRO A 23 -8.67 10.79 23.15
CA PRO A 23 -8.07 10.27 21.92
C PRO A 23 -6.84 11.09 21.50
N THR A 24 -5.84 10.41 20.96
CA THR A 24 -4.59 11.00 20.45
C THR A 24 -4.04 10.13 19.32
N SER A 25 -2.93 10.56 18.73
CA SER A 25 -2.26 9.85 17.63
C SER A 25 -0.85 9.43 18.03
N LEU A 26 -0.27 8.45 17.33
CA LEU A 26 1.10 8.03 17.62
C LEU A 26 2.10 9.19 17.48
N GLN A 27 1.98 10.01 16.43
CA GLN A 27 2.88 11.15 16.19
C GLN A 27 2.82 12.19 17.31
N ALA A 28 1.64 12.42 17.91
CA ALA A 28 1.51 13.32 19.05
C ALA A 28 2.15 12.75 20.32
N LEU A 29 2.11 11.42 20.49
CA LEU A 29 2.71 10.74 21.64
C LEU A 29 4.24 10.72 21.54
N VAL A 30 4.81 10.31 20.41
CA VAL A 30 6.29 10.21 20.27
C VAL A 30 6.98 11.58 20.33
N ALA A 31 6.26 12.66 20.04
CA ALA A 31 6.81 14.02 20.14
C ALA A 31 7.09 14.46 21.59
N VAL A 32 6.51 13.78 22.59
CA VAL A 32 6.59 14.17 24.01
C VAL A 32 6.98 13.02 24.95
N ASP A 33 7.11 11.79 24.44
CA ASP A 33 7.45 10.61 25.22
C ASP A 33 8.98 10.39 25.24
N ASP A 34 9.52 9.99 26.39
CA ASP A 34 10.95 9.73 26.58
C ASP A 34 11.37 8.33 26.05
N GLU A 35 10.41 7.44 25.77
CA GLU A 35 10.60 6.07 25.23
C GLU A 35 9.80 5.88 23.91
N PRO A 36 10.08 6.66 22.85
CA PRO A 36 9.29 6.62 21.61
C PRO A 36 9.42 5.28 20.86
N ASP A 37 10.53 4.57 21.02
CA ASP A 37 10.78 3.25 20.44
C ASP A 37 9.77 2.21 20.94
N ARG A 38 9.45 2.26 22.24
CA ARG A 38 8.43 1.41 22.85
C ARG A 38 7.05 1.68 22.26
N LEU A 39 6.69 2.95 22.04
CA LEU A 39 5.39 3.32 21.46
C LEU A 39 5.26 2.83 20.02
N MET A 40 6.33 2.96 19.22
CA MET A 40 6.36 2.48 17.85
C MET A 40 6.23 0.95 17.79
N ALA A 41 6.95 0.22 18.65
CA ALA A 41 6.84 -1.24 18.74
C ALA A 41 5.41 -1.68 19.12
N THR A 42 4.82 -1.06 20.14
CA THR A 42 3.44 -1.33 20.57
C THR A 42 2.41 -1.03 19.47
N HIS A 43 2.63 0.03 18.68
CA HIS A 43 1.75 0.34 17.55
C HIS A 43 1.80 -0.75 16.47
N LEU A 44 3.00 -1.23 16.11
CA LEU A 44 3.15 -2.29 15.12
C LEU A 44 2.56 -3.61 15.59
N GLU A 45 2.73 -3.98 16.85
CA GLU A 45 2.09 -5.18 17.44
C GLU A 45 0.56 -5.10 17.34
N ALA A 46 -0.03 -3.98 17.73
CA ALA A 46 -1.49 -3.81 17.62
C ALA A 46 -1.99 -3.75 16.17
N LEU A 47 -1.17 -3.24 15.24
CA LEU A 47 -1.50 -3.26 13.81
C LEU A 47 -1.48 -4.69 13.27
N ASP A 48 -0.49 -5.49 13.64
CA ASP A 48 -0.38 -6.91 13.29
C ASP A 48 -1.61 -7.70 13.77
N ASP A 49 -2.00 -7.52 15.04
CA ASP A 49 -3.21 -8.14 15.61
C ASP A 49 -4.49 -7.70 14.87
N ALA A 50 -4.59 -6.41 14.50
CA ALA A 50 -5.71 -5.89 13.73
C ALA A 50 -5.79 -6.53 12.32
N LEU A 51 -4.66 -6.85 11.70
CA LEU A 51 -4.62 -7.53 10.40
C LEU A 51 -5.12 -8.98 10.51
N ILE A 52 -4.83 -9.69 11.60
CA ILE A 52 -5.36 -11.04 11.84
C ILE A 52 -6.90 -11.00 11.90
N ILE A 53 -7.46 -10.03 12.64
CA ILE A 53 -8.91 -9.84 12.75
C ILE A 53 -9.51 -9.47 11.39
N ALA A 54 -8.89 -8.56 10.65
CA ALA A 54 -9.33 -8.15 9.32
C ALA A 54 -9.32 -9.32 8.32
N ALA A 55 -8.29 -10.16 8.35
CA ALA A 55 -8.19 -11.36 7.52
C ALA A 55 -9.32 -12.35 7.83
N GLY A 56 -9.59 -12.59 9.13
CA GLY A 56 -10.70 -13.47 9.54
C GLY A 56 -12.08 -12.95 9.11
N ARG A 57 -12.29 -11.64 9.16
CA ARG A 57 -13.60 -11.01 8.85
C ARG A 57 -13.83 -10.77 7.35
N PHE A 58 -12.80 -10.39 6.61
CA PHE A 58 -12.92 -9.94 5.22
C PHE A 58 -12.11 -10.75 4.22
N GLY A 59 -11.43 -11.83 4.65
CA GLY A 59 -10.47 -12.59 3.85
C GLY A 59 -10.98 -13.05 2.48
N GLU A 60 -12.22 -13.55 2.38
CA GLU A 60 -12.79 -13.96 1.09
C GLU A 60 -12.94 -12.79 0.10
N VAL A 61 -13.28 -11.60 0.59
CA VAL A 61 -13.43 -10.40 -0.24
C VAL A 61 -12.05 -9.83 -0.58
N LEU A 62 -11.17 -9.72 0.41
CA LEU A 62 -9.80 -9.22 0.21
C LEU A 62 -8.99 -10.16 -0.70
N GLY A 63 -9.21 -11.47 -0.64
CA GLY A 63 -8.63 -12.45 -1.55
C GLY A 63 -9.23 -12.42 -2.96
N GLY A 64 -10.35 -11.73 -3.16
CA GLY A 64 -11.06 -11.66 -4.45
C GLY A 64 -11.84 -12.92 -4.78
N GLY A 65 -12.10 -13.79 -3.80
CA GLY A 65 -12.92 -15.00 -3.96
C GLY A 65 -14.40 -14.68 -4.18
N ARG A 66 -14.87 -13.51 -3.72
CA ARG A 66 -16.23 -13.01 -3.97
C ARG A 66 -16.34 -11.49 -3.81
N PRO A 67 -17.37 -10.86 -4.39
CA PRO A 67 -17.74 -9.49 -4.04
C PRO A 67 -18.29 -9.39 -2.60
N PRO A 68 -18.39 -8.17 -2.04
CA PRO A 68 -19.11 -7.92 -0.80
C PRO A 68 -20.56 -8.41 -0.91
N ALA A 69 -21.08 -9.02 0.15
CA ALA A 69 -22.40 -9.66 0.17
C ALA A 69 -23.55 -8.66 0.28
N ASP A 70 -23.35 -7.59 1.07
CA ASP A 70 -24.38 -6.62 1.42
C ASP A 70 -23.78 -5.24 1.75
N ALA A 71 -24.65 -4.29 2.09
CA ALA A 71 -24.25 -2.93 2.45
C ALA A 71 -23.40 -2.88 3.73
N ASP A 72 -23.72 -3.69 4.74
CA ASP A 72 -22.98 -3.72 6.01
C ASP A 72 -21.54 -4.20 5.79
N GLN A 73 -21.32 -5.18 4.91
CA GLN A 73 -19.97 -5.61 4.56
C GLN A 73 -19.22 -4.52 3.77
N ARG A 74 -19.90 -3.76 2.90
CA ARG A 74 -19.30 -2.61 2.20
C ARG A 74 -18.89 -1.51 3.19
N ASP A 75 -19.74 -1.19 4.16
CA ASP A 75 -19.44 -0.21 5.21
C ASP A 75 -18.26 -0.68 6.07
N GLY A 76 -18.20 -1.98 6.38
CA GLY A 76 -17.04 -2.58 7.05
C GLY A 76 -15.74 -2.46 6.26
N LEU A 77 -15.77 -2.59 4.93
CA LEU A 77 -14.58 -2.34 4.08
C LEU A 77 -14.19 -0.86 4.05
N VAL A 78 -15.17 0.04 4.11
CA VAL A 78 -14.91 1.49 4.23
C VAL A 78 -14.21 1.81 5.54
N GLU A 79 -14.68 1.27 6.65
CA GLU A 79 -14.03 1.42 7.95
C GLU A 79 -12.64 0.79 7.96
N LEU A 80 -12.48 -0.38 7.34
CA LEU A 80 -11.21 -1.09 7.25
C LEU A 80 -10.12 -0.27 6.56
N TYR A 81 -10.35 0.19 5.32
CA TYR A 81 -9.29 0.91 4.60
C TYR A 81 -8.93 2.20 5.32
N ARG A 82 -9.92 2.95 5.85
CA ARG A 82 -9.67 4.20 6.58
C ARG A 82 -8.82 3.99 7.81
N THR A 83 -9.14 2.95 8.57
CA THR A 83 -8.37 2.63 9.78
C THR A 83 -6.95 2.20 9.44
N LEU A 84 -6.77 1.29 8.47
CA LEU A 84 -5.43 0.84 8.09
C LEU A 84 -4.59 1.98 7.51
N ASP A 85 -5.18 2.82 6.67
CA ASP A 85 -4.53 3.99 6.09
C ASP A 85 -4.06 4.96 7.17
N ARG A 86 -4.94 5.30 8.13
CA ARG A 86 -4.58 6.15 9.27
C ARG A 86 -3.44 5.53 10.07
N LEU A 87 -3.53 4.26 10.44
CA LEU A 87 -2.52 3.60 11.27
C LEU A 87 -1.16 3.56 10.55
N CYS A 88 -1.13 3.25 9.25
CA CYS A 88 0.10 3.30 8.45
C CYS A 88 0.70 4.71 8.41
N LEU A 89 -0.13 5.75 8.23
CA LEU A 89 0.32 7.14 8.23
C LEU A 89 0.83 7.59 9.61
N GLU A 90 0.15 7.22 10.69
CA GLU A 90 0.58 7.52 12.06
C GLU A 90 1.95 6.88 12.35
N PHE A 91 2.16 5.62 11.96
CA PHE A 91 3.45 4.95 12.08
C PHE A 91 4.55 5.64 11.28
N ALA A 92 4.30 5.93 9.99
CA ALA A 92 5.29 6.58 9.13
C ALA A 92 5.64 7.98 9.62
N THR A 93 4.65 8.77 10.06
CA THR A 93 4.88 10.11 10.60
C THR A 93 5.68 10.05 11.91
N ALA A 94 5.37 9.12 12.80
CA ALA A 94 6.15 8.91 14.03
C ALA A 94 7.59 8.46 13.74
N GLN A 95 7.78 7.64 12.71
CA GLN A 95 9.11 7.24 12.24
C GLN A 95 9.92 8.42 11.72
N GLU A 96 9.31 9.30 10.91
CA GLU A 96 9.97 10.53 10.43
C GLU A 96 10.35 11.47 11.58
N LEU A 97 9.47 11.65 12.58
CA LEU A 97 9.71 12.53 13.73
C LEU A 97 10.82 12.04 14.66
N THR A 98 10.93 10.73 14.85
CA THR A 98 11.92 10.12 15.76
C THR A 98 13.26 9.86 15.06
N GLY A 99 13.27 9.77 13.74
CA GLY A 99 14.46 9.43 12.94
C GLY A 99 14.91 7.97 13.09
N PHE A 100 14.10 7.11 13.71
CA PHE A 100 14.39 5.69 13.81
C PHE A 100 14.28 5.02 12.43
N GLY A 101 15.15 4.04 12.16
CA GLY A 101 15.07 3.27 10.92
C GLY A 101 13.80 2.42 10.88
N VAL A 102 13.28 2.21 9.67
CA VAL A 102 12.26 1.18 9.43
C VAL A 102 12.96 -0.17 9.40
N ASP A 103 12.62 -1.06 10.33
CA ASP A 103 13.11 -2.43 10.30
C ASP A 103 12.27 -3.31 9.36
N LEU A 104 12.78 -4.52 9.10
CA LEU A 104 12.12 -5.47 8.22
C LEU A 104 10.71 -5.83 8.70
N ARG A 105 10.49 -5.94 10.03
CA ARG A 105 9.19 -6.31 10.59
C ARG A 105 8.15 -5.22 10.32
N ALA A 106 8.52 -3.96 10.52
CA ALA A 106 7.68 -2.80 10.22
C ALA A 106 7.28 -2.78 8.73
N GLY A 107 8.24 -3.00 7.83
CA GLY A 107 7.97 -3.08 6.39
C GLY A 107 6.98 -4.18 6.02
N LYS A 108 7.10 -5.37 6.64
CA LYS A 108 6.15 -6.47 6.44
C LYS A 108 4.73 -6.10 6.89
N ILE A 109 4.59 -5.62 8.13
CA ILE A 109 3.28 -5.30 8.72
C ILE A 109 2.60 -4.17 7.94
N VAL A 110 3.32 -3.08 7.68
CA VAL A 110 2.77 -1.94 6.91
C VAL A 110 2.49 -2.33 5.47
N GLY A 111 3.33 -3.16 4.84
CA GLY A 111 3.07 -3.71 3.51
C GLY A 111 1.77 -4.52 3.46
N THR A 112 1.56 -5.43 4.42
CA THR A 112 0.33 -6.22 4.52
C THR A 112 -0.89 -5.32 4.74
N ALA A 113 -0.77 -4.32 5.62
CA ALA A 113 -1.83 -3.35 5.86
C ALA A 113 -2.17 -2.51 4.61
N ALA A 114 -1.16 -2.06 3.87
CA ALA A 114 -1.35 -1.34 2.61
C ALA A 114 -2.02 -2.23 1.56
N LEU A 115 -1.63 -3.50 1.45
CA LEU A 115 -2.30 -4.46 0.57
C LEU A 115 -3.78 -4.62 0.94
N PHE A 116 -4.09 -4.80 2.22
CA PHE A 116 -5.48 -4.89 2.70
C PHE A 116 -6.28 -3.63 2.40
N SER A 117 -5.71 -2.45 2.63
CA SER A 117 -6.35 -1.17 2.30
C SER A 117 -6.66 -1.06 0.80
N ILE A 118 -5.70 -1.38 -0.07
CA ILE A 118 -5.90 -1.38 -1.53
C ILE A 118 -7.01 -2.37 -1.92
N ARG A 119 -6.95 -3.60 -1.39
CA ARG A 119 -7.92 -4.67 -1.69
C ARG A 119 -9.32 -4.38 -1.14
N ALA A 120 -9.44 -3.66 -0.04
CA ALA A 120 -10.72 -3.21 0.51
C ALA A 120 -11.38 -2.13 -0.36
N ARG A 121 -10.57 -1.28 -1.01
CA ARG A 121 -11.04 -0.20 -1.89
C ARG A 121 -11.47 -0.67 -3.28
N LEU A 122 -10.88 -1.76 -3.79
CA LEU A 122 -11.21 -2.33 -5.11
C LEU A 122 -12.72 -2.59 -5.31
N PRO A 123 -13.42 -3.41 -4.48
CA PRO A 123 -14.84 -3.69 -4.67
C PRO A 123 -15.77 -2.50 -4.34
N LEU A 124 -15.20 -1.40 -3.84
CA LEU A 124 -15.90 -0.16 -3.57
C LEU A 124 -15.78 0.85 -4.71
N ASP A 125 -15.06 0.51 -5.78
CA ASP A 125 -14.72 1.40 -6.91
C ASP A 125 -13.99 2.68 -6.44
N LEU A 126 -13.17 2.53 -5.39
CA LEU A 126 -12.39 3.63 -4.77
C LEU A 126 -10.90 3.60 -5.17
N LEU A 127 -10.50 2.68 -6.03
CA LEU A 127 -9.18 2.69 -6.64
C LEU A 127 -9.24 3.56 -7.90
N GLY A 128 -8.37 4.57 -7.99
CA GLY A 128 -8.31 5.42 -9.18
C GLY A 128 -7.77 4.68 -10.42
N PRO A 129 -7.84 5.31 -11.61
CA PRO A 129 -7.44 4.68 -12.85
C PRO A 129 -5.97 4.24 -12.80
N ALA A 130 -5.69 3.07 -13.38
CA ALA A 130 -4.32 2.64 -13.61
C ALA A 130 -3.63 3.59 -14.60
N PRO A 131 -2.32 3.79 -14.50
CA PRO A 131 -1.59 4.41 -15.59
C PRO A 131 -1.83 3.64 -16.91
N PHE A 132 -2.16 4.36 -17.98
CA PHE A 132 -2.63 3.81 -19.28
C PHE A 132 -4.01 3.13 -19.27
N ASP A 133 -4.86 3.41 -18.27
CA ASP A 133 -6.24 2.92 -18.28
C ASP A 133 -7.00 3.41 -19.53
N GLY A 134 -7.65 2.48 -20.22
CA GLY A 134 -8.30 2.72 -21.52
C GLY A 134 -7.35 2.90 -22.72
N GLU A 135 -6.04 2.85 -22.53
CA GLU A 135 -5.03 2.97 -23.61
C GLU A 135 -4.39 1.63 -23.99
N LEU A 136 -4.53 0.60 -23.15
CA LEU A 136 -4.00 -0.74 -23.40
C LEU A 136 -5.05 -1.63 -24.10
N ASP A 137 -4.56 -2.59 -24.88
CA ASP A 137 -5.39 -3.60 -25.54
C ASP A 137 -5.97 -4.59 -24.52
N ASP A 138 -7.20 -5.06 -24.79
CA ASP A 138 -7.86 -6.09 -23.99
C ASP A 138 -7.36 -7.49 -24.37
N PRO A 139 -6.83 -8.27 -23.41
CA PRO A 139 -6.37 -9.62 -23.69
C PRO A 139 -7.54 -10.54 -24.06
N SER A 140 -7.42 -11.25 -25.18
CA SER A 140 -8.34 -12.35 -25.51
C SER A 140 -7.93 -13.64 -24.79
N ILE A 141 -8.83 -14.62 -24.73
CA ILE A 141 -8.54 -15.93 -24.14
C ILE A 141 -7.38 -16.58 -24.89
N GLY A 142 -6.30 -16.90 -24.20
CA GLY A 142 -5.14 -17.60 -24.76
C GLY A 142 -3.81 -17.16 -24.16
N VAL A 143 -2.72 -17.49 -24.87
CA VAL A 143 -1.36 -17.08 -24.52
C VAL A 143 -0.95 -15.91 -25.40
N ILE A 144 -0.50 -14.82 -24.77
CA ILE A 144 0.01 -13.64 -25.46
C ILE A 144 1.53 -13.73 -25.49
N GLY A 145 2.10 -13.83 -26.70
CA GLY A 145 3.54 -13.76 -26.91
C GLY A 145 4.00 -12.31 -27.06
N GLY A 146 5.06 -11.93 -26.36
CA GLY A 146 5.64 -10.59 -26.46
C GLY A 146 6.77 -10.35 -25.47
N PHE A 147 7.18 -9.08 -25.39
CA PHE A 147 8.25 -8.62 -24.51
C PHE A 147 7.65 -7.80 -23.36
N GLY A 148 7.99 -8.17 -22.13
CA GLY A 148 7.64 -7.39 -20.94
C GLY A 148 8.55 -6.17 -20.82
N GLU A 149 7.96 -4.98 -20.72
CA GLU A 149 8.66 -3.71 -20.63
C GLU A 149 7.99 -2.80 -19.60
N PHE A 150 8.78 -2.03 -18.84
CA PHE A 150 8.23 -1.00 -17.96
C PHE A 150 8.07 0.30 -18.76
N HIS A 151 6.85 0.84 -18.80
CA HIS A 151 6.54 2.07 -19.50
C HIS A 151 6.19 3.16 -18.49
N HIS A 152 6.98 4.23 -18.48
CA HIS A 152 6.63 5.45 -17.75
C HIS A 152 5.54 6.20 -18.51
N VAL A 153 4.56 6.76 -17.80
CA VAL A 153 3.54 7.63 -18.43
C VAL A 153 4.22 8.84 -19.07
N ASP A 154 5.15 9.43 -18.35
CA ASP A 154 5.90 10.61 -18.77
C ASP A 154 7.23 10.66 -17.99
N PRO A 155 8.39 10.49 -18.66
CA PRO A 155 9.70 10.50 -17.99
C PRO A 155 10.02 11.82 -17.26
N ASP A 156 9.44 12.94 -17.69
CA ASP A 156 9.69 14.27 -17.10
C ASP A 156 8.77 14.56 -15.92
N THR A 157 7.72 13.76 -15.71
CA THR A 157 6.80 13.88 -14.57
C THR A 157 6.64 12.56 -13.82
N PRO A 158 7.66 12.14 -13.03
CA PRO A 158 7.69 10.82 -12.39
C PRO A 158 6.48 10.53 -11.51
N TRP A 159 5.82 11.54 -10.95
CA TRP A 159 4.61 11.38 -10.13
C TRP A 159 3.41 10.78 -10.88
N LYS A 160 3.42 10.75 -12.22
CA LYS A 160 2.42 10.03 -13.02
C LYS A 160 2.63 8.52 -13.05
N GLY A 161 3.79 8.03 -12.59
CA GLY A 161 4.12 6.61 -12.50
C GLY A 161 4.31 5.93 -13.85
N GLY A 162 4.02 4.64 -13.87
CA GLY A 162 4.20 3.76 -15.01
C GLY A 162 3.61 2.38 -14.75
N ARG A 163 3.63 1.52 -15.77
CA ARG A 163 3.15 0.13 -15.69
C ARG A 163 4.04 -0.80 -16.49
N TRP A 164 4.06 -2.06 -16.07
CA TRP A 164 4.52 -3.14 -16.93
C TRP A 164 3.51 -3.37 -18.04
N VAL A 165 4.01 -3.55 -19.27
CA VAL A 165 3.21 -3.94 -20.43
C VAL A 165 3.85 -5.11 -21.16
N VAL A 166 3.03 -6.00 -21.73
CA VAL A 166 3.50 -6.92 -22.77
C VAL A 166 3.32 -6.23 -24.12
N ARG A 167 4.44 -6.00 -24.82
CA ARG A 167 4.42 -5.54 -26.21
C ARG A 167 4.57 -6.73 -27.15
N THR A 168 3.59 -6.95 -28.02
CA THR A 168 3.65 -8.02 -29.04
C THR A 168 4.50 -7.58 -30.23
N GLU A 169 4.94 -8.52 -31.06
CA GLU A 169 5.63 -8.21 -32.33
C GLU A 169 4.76 -7.38 -33.29
N ALA A 170 3.43 -7.52 -33.20
CA ALA A 170 2.46 -6.74 -33.96
C ALA A 170 2.24 -5.32 -33.40
N GLY A 171 2.91 -4.96 -32.29
CA GLY A 171 2.85 -3.63 -31.68
C GLY A 171 1.69 -3.43 -30.69
N GLN A 172 0.90 -4.46 -30.40
CA GLN A 172 -0.16 -4.41 -29.38
C GLN A 172 0.46 -4.34 -27.98
N ARG A 173 -0.23 -3.69 -27.05
CA ARG A 173 0.22 -3.45 -25.68
C ARG A 173 -0.83 -3.94 -24.70
N PHE A 174 -0.50 -4.99 -23.95
CA PHE A 174 -1.40 -5.56 -22.95
C PHE A 174 -0.91 -5.25 -21.53
N PRO A 175 -1.82 -5.14 -20.54
CA PRO A 175 -1.43 -5.03 -19.14
C PRO A 175 -0.54 -6.20 -18.71
N LEU A 176 0.52 -5.89 -17.96
CA LEU A 176 1.38 -6.86 -17.31
C LEU A 176 1.54 -6.47 -15.84
N THR A 177 1.76 -7.45 -14.97
CA THR A 177 2.06 -7.22 -13.56
C THR A 177 3.45 -7.73 -13.22
N LEU A 178 4.04 -7.20 -12.14
CA LEU A 178 5.31 -7.72 -11.64
C LEU A 178 5.22 -9.20 -11.24
N ALA A 179 4.07 -9.64 -10.70
CA ALA A 179 3.84 -11.05 -10.36
C ALA A 179 3.88 -11.95 -11.61
N MET A 180 3.23 -11.55 -12.72
CA MET A 180 3.28 -12.29 -13.98
C MET A 180 4.72 -12.40 -14.53
N LEU A 181 5.53 -11.35 -14.37
CA LEU A 181 6.95 -11.39 -14.74
C LEU A 181 7.74 -12.39 -13.90
N PHE A 182 7.40 -12.54 -12.62
CA PHE A 182 8.10 -13.43 -11.70
C PHE A 182 7.66 -14.89 -11.80
N PHE A 183 6.39 -15.16 -12.11
CA PHE A 183 5.83 -16.50 -11.97
C PHE A 183 5.32 -17.10 -13.30
N ASP A 184 4.83 -16.27 -14.22
CA ASP A 184 4.18 -16.74 -15.45
C ASP A 184 5.05 -16.56 -16.71
N SER A 185 6.13 -15.79 -16.60
CA SER A 185 7.00 -15.43 -17.73
C SER A 185 8.28 -16.26 -17.78
N SER A 186 8.62 -16.80 -18.95
CA SER A 186 9.89 -17.47 -19.20
C SER A 186 10.97 -16.46 -19.63
N GLY A 187 12.20 -16.61 -19.14
CA GLY A 187 13.35 -15.83 -19.62
C GLY A 187 13.47 -14.40 -19.07
N VAL A 188 12.62 -14.00 -18.13
CA VAL A 188 12.71 -12.68 -17.47
C VAL A 188 13.87 -12.64 -16.48
N ASN A 189 14.67 -11.57 -16.55
CA ASN A 189 15.63 -11.25 -15.50
C ASN A 189 14.87 -10.62 -14.31
N LYS A 190 14.48 -11.47 -13.34
CA LYS A 190 13.65 -11.06 -12.19
C LYS A 190 14.31 -9.99 -11.33
N ASP A 191 15.65 -10.03 -11.18
CA ASP A 191 16.36 -9.04 -10.37
C ASP A 191 16.39 -7.67 -11.05
N ALA A 192 16.55 -7.64 -12.38
CA ALA A 192 16.44 -6.41 -13.16
C ALA A 192 15.02 -5.83 -13.10
N ALA A 193 13.99 -6.67 -13.30
CA ALA A 193 12.59 -6.23 -13.20
C ALA A 193 12.25 -5.73 -11.79
N ARG A 194 12.72 -6.41 -10.74
CA ARG A 194 12.55 -5.95 -9.35
C ARG A 194 13.16 -4.58 -9.14
N LYS A 195 14.42 -4.42 -9.56
CA LYS A 195 15.15 -3.15 -9.43
C LYS A 195 14.45 -2.02 -10.18
N GLU A 196 14.05 -2.26 -11.42
CA GLU A 196 13.34 -1.27 -12.25
C GLU A 196 12.01 -0.84 -11.62
N HIS A 197 11.23 -1.79 -11.12
CA HIS A 197 9.97 -1.48 -10.44
C HIS A 197 10.20 -0.70 -9.12
N ARG A 198 11.17 -1.12 -8.31
CA ARG A 198 11.55 -0.42 -7.07
C ARG A 198 12.04 1.01 -7.37
N ASP A 199 12.86 1.19 -8.39
CA ASP A 199 13.36 2.51 -8.81
C ASP A 199 12.19 3.41 -9.28
N ALA A 200 11.21 2.86 -10.00
CA ALA A 200 9.99 3.59 -10.39
C ALA A 200 9.13 3.99 -9.19
N LEU A 201 8.86 3.09 -8.25
CA LEU A 201 8.11 3.40 -7.03
C LEU A 201 8.81 4.49 -6.20
N GLN A 202 10.13 4.37 -6.02
CA GLN A 202 10.94 5.37 -5.33
C GLN A 202 10.88 6.74 -6.03
N ALA A 203 10.91 6.77 -7.36
CA ALA A 203 10.81 8.01 -8.13
C ALA A 203 9.46 8.71 -7.93
N VAL A 204 8.36 7.95 -7.95
CA VAL A 204 7.01 8.49 -7.67
C VAL A 204 6.93 9.05 -6.26
N VAL A 205 7.36 8.28 -5.24
CA VAL A 205 7.35 8.71 -3.83
C VAL A 205 8.16 9.99 -3.63
N THR A 206 9.33 10.08 -4.26
CA THR A 206 10.19 11.28 -4.18
C THR A 206 9.53 12.48 -4.85
N ALA A 207 8.95 12.28 -6.04
CA ALA A 207 8.38 13.34 -6.85
C ALA A 207 6.98 13.78 -6.38
N ALA A 208 6.30 12.99 -5.54
CA ALA A 208 4.99 13.30 -4.96
C ALA A 208 4.97 14.61 -4.15
N ARG A 209 6.13 15.05 -3.63
CA ARG A 209 6.27 16.33 -2.92
C ARG A 209 6.37 17.56 -3.85
N SER A 210 6.39 17.35 -5.16
CA SER A 210 6.42 18.44 -6.15
C SER A 210 5.14 19.26 -6.07
N PRO A 211 5.20 20.60 -6.07
CA PRO A 211 4.00 21.45 -6.13
C PRO A 211 3.16 21.25 -7.40
N ALA A 212 3.75 20.67 -8.45
CA ALA A 212 3.06 20.36 -9.71
C ALA A 212 2.44 18.95 -9.72
N ALA A 213 2.70 18.14 -8.69
CA ALA A 213 2.14 16.80 -8.59
C ALA A 213 0.69 16.87 -8.11
N ASP A 214 -0.25 16.52 -9.00
CA ASP A 214 -1.66 16.40 -8.65
C ASP A 214 -1.86 15.23 -7.67
N PRO A 215 -2.51 15.44 -6.49
CA PRO A 215 -2.67 14.40 -5.48
C PRO A 215 -3.42 13.16 -5.96
N LEU A 216 -4.45 13.33 -6.81
CA LEU A 216 -5.18 12.19 -7.35
C LEU A 216 -4.25 11.34 -8.21
N THR A 217 -3.53 11.96 -9.13
CA THR A 217 -2.54 11.30 -9.99
C THR A 217 -1.46 10.58 -9.19
N VAL A 218 -0.92 11.23 -8.15
CA VAL A 218 0.08 10.64 -7.24
C VAL A 218 -0.49 9.40 -6.57
N SER A 219 -1.69 9.50 -5.99
CA SER A 219 -2.29 8.37 -5.27
C SER A 219 -2.53 7.17 -6.18
N CYS A 220 -3.01 7.39 -7.41
CA CYS A 220 -3.18 6.33 -8.40
C CYS A 220 -1.84 5.67 -8.75
N ALA A 221 -0.82 6.47 -9.06
CA ALA A 221 0.49 5.97 -9.43
C ALA A 221 1.13 5.13 -8.30
N VAL A 222 1.09 5.63 -7.06
CA VAL A 222 1.62 4.93 -5.90
C VAL A 222 0.81 3.67 -5.60
N ASP A 223 -0.51 3.74 -5.56
CA ASP A 223 -1.36 2.58 -5.24
C ASP A 223 -1.11 1.43 -6.23
N TRP A 224 -1.06 1.71 -7.53
CA TRP A 224 -0.87 0.66 -8.54
C TRP A 224 0.54 0.06 -8.56
N LEU A 225 1.58 0.87 -8.34
CA LEU A 225 2.94 0.36 -8.23
C LEU A 225 3.13 -0.42 -6.93
N LEU A 226 2.68 0.14 -5.80
CA LEU A 226 2.75 -0.53 -4.51
C LEU A 226 1.95 -1.84 -4.53
N TYR A 227 0.76 -1.85 -5.15
CA TYR A 227 -0.03 -3.07 -5.33
C TYR A 227 0.73 -4.15 -6.09
N ASP A 228 1.30 -3.81 -7.25
CA ASP A 228 2.09 -4.75 -8.06
C ASP A 228 3.32 -5.27 -7.30
N TRP A 229 4.02 -4.40 -6.56
CA TRP A 229 5.13 -4.80 -5.70
C TRP A 229 4.69 -5.79 -4.63
N LEU A 230 3.64 -5.45 -3.86
CA LEU A 230 3.16 -6.25 -2.75
C LEU A 230 2.63 -7.61 -3.24
N MET A 231 1.87 -7.63 -4.34
CA MET A 231 1.35 -8.88 -4.92
C MET A 231 2.46 -9.81 -5.41
N ALA A 232 3.56 -9.28 -5.92
CA ALA A 232 4.71 -10.06 -6.39
C ALA A 232 5.60 -10.58 -5.23
N HIS A 233 5.42 -10.06 -4.03
CA HIS A 233 6.25 -10.32 -2.85
C HIS A 233 5.41 -10.76 -1.64
N ARG A 234 4.39 -11.58 -1.89
CA ARG A 234 3.69 -12.34 -0.84
C ARG A 234 4.43 -13.63 -0.55
N GLU A 235 4.30 -14.16 0.66
CA GLU A 235 4.88 -15.46 1.03
C GLU A 235 4.45 -16.57 0.05
N ASP A 236 3.15 -16.60 -0.28
CA ASP A 236 2.55 -17.51 -1.24
C ASP A 236 1.22 -16.92 -1.81
N PRO A 237 0.57 -17.58 -2.79
CA PRO A 237 -0.66 -17.08 -3.38
C PRO A 237 -1.86 -16.95 -2.42
N ASP A 238 -1.90 -17.75 -1.35
CA ASP A 238 -2.98 -17.83 -0.36
C ASP A 238 -2.71 -16.93 0.86
N SER A 239 -1.46 -16.50 1.05
CA SER A 239 -1.04 -15.57 2.10
C SER A 239 -1.10 -14.12 1.64
N ALA A 240 -1.37 -13.22 2.58
CA ALA A 240 -1.19 -11.79 2.43
C ALA A 240 0.09 -11.27 3.11
N GLU A 241 0.83 -12.15 3.80
CA GLU A 241 2.09 -11.77 4.44
C GLU A 241 3.08 -11.30 3.38
N ILE A 242 3.53 -10.06 3.52
CA ILE A 242 4.56 -9.48 2.67
C ILE A 242 5.92 -10.00 3.11
N VAL A 243 6.73 -10.40 2.14
CA VAL A 243 8.10 -10.86 2.33
C VAL A 243 9.04 -10.00 1.51
N PHE A 244 10.25 -9.75 2.03
CA PHE A 244 11.29 -9.06 1.27
C PHE A 244 12.32 -10.08 0.83
N PRO A 245 12.70 -10.11 -0.46
CA PRO A 245 13.73 -11.02 -0.94
C PRO A 245 15.07 -10.64 -0.32
N LYS A 246 15.94 -11.64 -0.13
CA LYS A 246 17.28 -11.43 0.41
C LYS A 246 18.04 -10.39 -0.41
N GLY A 247 18.64 -9.41 0.26
CA GLY A 247 19.35 -8.29 -0.36
C GLY A 247 18.47 -7.08 -0.72
N TYR A 248 17.16 -7.15 -0.43
CA TYR A 248 16.20 -6.06 -0.63
C TYR A 248 15.47 -5.71 0.69
N GLU A 249 16.06 -6.05 1.84
CA GLU A 249 15.48 -5.76 3.16
C GLU A 249 15.32 -4.25 3.39
N ASP A 250 16.19 -3.43 2.81
CA ASP A 250 16.13 -1.96 2.87
C ASP A 250 14.89 -1.38 2.15
N ASP A 251 14.25 -2.14 1.26
CA ASP A 251 13.01 -1.70 0.60
C ASP A 251 11.81 -1.68 1.57
N ALA A 252 11.97 -2.22 2.79
CA ALA A 252 10.99 -2.06 3.87
C ALA A 252 10.67 -0.58 4.13
N ALA A 253 11.69 0.29 4.12
CA ALA A 253 11.51 1.73 4.28
C ALA A 253 10.72 2.33 3.10
N LEU A 254 11.00 1.89 1.87
CA LEU A 254 10.28 2.34 0.68
C LEU A 254 8.79 1.96 0.75
N VAL A 255 8.46 0.75 1.19
CA VAL A 255 7.06 0.32 1.36
C VAL A 255 6.32 1.20 2.38
N VAL A 256 6.95 1.49 3.52
CA VAL A 256 6.36 2.40 4.53
C VAL A 256 6.16 3.80 3.96
N SER A 257 7.17 4.35 3.28
CA SER A 257 7.07 5.67 2.63
C SER A 257 6.03 5.71 1.52
N ALA A 258 5.90 4.64 0.73
CA ALA A 258 4.89 4.54 -0.32
C ALA A 258 3.47 4.48 0.26
N ALA A 259 3.24 3.67 1.30
CA ALA A 259 1.96 3.61 1.99
C ALA A 259 1.57 5.00 2.52
N ALA A 260 2.48 5.68 3.23
CA ALA A 260 2.25 7.03 3.72
C ALA A 260 1.97 8.02 2.58
N THR A 261 2.73 7.97 1.49
CA THR A 261 2.55 8.86 0.32
C THR A 261 1.18 8.67 -0.33
N SER A 262 0.72 7.43 -0.52
CA SER A 262 -0.63 7.15 -1.03
C SER A 262 -1.70 7.75 -0.12
N VAL A 263 -1.62 7.49 1.18
CA VAL A 263 -2.60 8.01 2.15
C VAL A 263 -2.57 9.52 2.19
N SER A 264 -1.38 10.13 2.21
CA SER A 264 -1.24 11.58 2.26
C SER A 264 -1.83 12.26 1.03
N ALA A 265 -1.61 11.69 -0.15
CA ALA A 265 -2.20 12.20 -1.39
C ALA A 265 -3.72 12.04 -1.40
N ARG A 266 -4.25 10.90 -0.94
CA ARG A 266 -5.71 10.67 -0.87
C ARG A 266 -6.40 11.55 0.15
N ALA A 267 -5.76 11.86 1.27
CA ALA A 267 -6.36 12.71 2.31
C ALA A 267 -6.61 14.17 1.86
N THR A 268 -6.19 14.57 0.64
CA THR A 268 -6.58 15.87 0.07
C THR A 268 -7.95 15.86 -0.60
N PHE A 269 -8.54 14.69 -0.90
CA PHE A 269 -9.81 14.57 -1.63
C PHE A 269 -10.74 13.46 -1.13
N ASP A 270 -10.25 12.43 -0.45
CA ASP A 270 -11.05 11.35 0.13
C ASP A 270 -11.74 11.85 1.42
N PRO A 271 -13.09 11.97 1.44
CA PRO A 271 -13.82 12.43 2.61
C PRO A 271 -13.59 11.59 3.87
N GLY A 272 -13.23 10.31 3.69
CA GLY A 272 -12.93 9.37 4.76
C GLY A 272 -11.59 9.59 5.45
N LEU A 273 -10.69 10.35 4.81
CA LEU A 273 -9.33 10.61 5.25
C LEU A 273 -9.08 12.11 5.53
N LEU A 274 -10.07 12.98 5.28
CA LEU A 274 -9.97 14.41 5.59
C LEU A 274 -9.64 14.63 7.06
N GLY A 275 -8.68 15.53 7.33
CA GLY A 275 -8.25 15.86 8.69
C GLY A 275 -7.18 14.93 9.27
N LEU A 276 -6.71 13.93 8.52
CA LEU A 276 -5.56 13.10 8.92
C LEU A 276 -4.21 13.84 8.84
N ILE A 277 -4.10 14.82 7.94
CA ILE A 277 -2.89 15.65 7.75
C ILE A 277 -3.17 17.08 8.23
N ALA A 278 -3.42 17.24 9.53
CA ALA A 278 -3.56 18.53 10.18
C ALA A 278 -2.28 18.90 10.94
#